data_AF-A0A0D0GFW3-F1
#
_entry.id   AF-A0A0D0GFW3-F1
#
_cell.length_a   1.000
_cell.length_b   1.000
_cell.length_c   1.000
_cell.angle_alpha   90.00
_cell.angle_beta   90.00
_cell.angle_gamma   90.00
#
_symmetry.space_group_name_H-M   'P 1'
#
loop_
_entity.id
_entity.type
_entity.pdbx_description
1 polymer ?
#
loop_
_entity_poly.entity_id
_entity_poly.type
_entity_poly.pdbx_seq_one_letter_code
_entity_poly.pdbx_strand_id
1 'polypeptide(L)'
;AYSLFAIPEQDKWTVIINKQTDRWGAYTYDESKDVVRVSVPVKPLTTVVEALAITFTPNASGANLIIGWDKTSVEVPVTIK
;
A
#
# COMPACT_ATOMS: atom_id res chain seq x y z
N ALA A 1 -10.71 -12.27 4.43
CA ALA A 1 -10.57 -10.80 4.50
C ALA A 1 -9.19 -10.48 5.07
N TYR A 2 -8.61 -9.34 4.69
CA TYR A 2 -7.29 -8.88 5.13
C TYR A 2 -7.35 -7.38 5.39
N SER A 3 -6.43 -6.87 6.20
CA SER A 3 -6.21 -5.43 6.35
C SER A 3 -4.99 -4.98 5.57
N LEU A 4 -5.05 -3.73 5.09
CA LEU A 4 -3.95 -3.05 4.42
C LEU A 4 -3.37 -2.01 5.39
N PHE A 5 -2.06 -2.08 5.63
CA PHE A 5 -1.32 -1.06 6.37
C PHE A 5 -0.23 -0.47 5.48
N ALA A 6 0.16 0.77 5.78
CA ALA A 6 1.27 1.44 5.14
C ALA A 6 2.11 2.19 6.18
N ILE A 7 3.42 2.13 6.04
CA ILE A 7 4.40 2.95 6.77
C ILE A 7 5.05 3.87 5.73
N PRO A 8 4.56 5.12 5.59
CA PRO A 8 5.12 6.06 4.64
C PRO A 8 6.43 6.68 5.19
N GLU A 9 7.49 6.62 4.39
CA GLU A 9 8.75 7.36 4.59
C GLU A 9 8.97 8.30 3.39
N GLN A 10 10.04 9.11 3.44
CA GLN A 10 10.31 10.13 2.41
C GLN A 10 10.60 9.54 1.03
N ASP A 11 11.34 8.43 0.98
CA ASP A 11 11.87 7.82 -0.25
C ASP A 11 11.18 6.51 -0.61
N LYS A 12 10.54 5.85 0.35
CA LYS A 12 9.85 4.56 0.18
C LYS A 12 8.64 4.45 1.09
N TRP A 13 7.68 3.63 0.71
CA TRP A 13 6.62 3.17 1.62
C TRP A 13 6.77 1.68 1.85
N THR A 14 6.54 1.25 3.09
CA THR A 14 6.35 -0.16 3.39
C THR A 14 4.87 -0.48 3.40
N VAL A 15 4.41 -1.30 2.47
CA VAL A 15 3.02 -1.74 2.32
C VAL A 15 2.87 -3.15 2.88
N ILE A 16 1.84 -3.36 3.68
CA ILE A 16 1.66 -4.57 4.49
C ILE A 16 0.23 -5.10 4.31
N ILE A 17 0.11 -6.40 4.03
CA ILE A 17 -1.14 -7.15 4.09
C ILE A 17 -1.13 -8.00 5.36
N ASN A 18 -2.09 -7.80 6.26
CA ASN A 18 -2.13 -8.46 7.55
C ASN A 18 -3.45 -9.24 7.73
N LYS A 19 -3.40 -10.37 8.46
CA LYS A 19 -4.56 -11.24 8.72
C LYS A 19 -5.58 -10.69 9.72
N GLN A 20 -5.21 -9.70 10.53
CA GLN A 20 -6.13 -9.06 11.48
C GLN A 20 -7.07 -8.13 10.72
N THR A 21 -8.38 -8.26 10.94
CA THR A 21 -9.40 -7.46 10.25
C THR A 21 -10.32 -6.70 11.20
N ASP A 22 -10.22 -6.98 12.50
CA ASP A 22 -11.10 -6.50 13.57
C ASP A 22 -10.45 -5.38 14.39
N ARG A 23 -9.70 -4.48 13.74
CA ARG A 23 -8.87 -3.45 14.40
C ARG A 23 -9.21 -2.04 13.94
N TRP A 24 -9.14 -1.11 14.89
CA TRP A 24 -9.22 0.32 14.62
C TRP A 24 -7.82 0.86 14.32
N GLY A 25 -7.36 0.75 13.09
CA GLY A 25 -6.03 1.20 12.68
C GLY A 25 -4.89 0.39 13.32
N ALA A 26 -3.72 1.02 13.50
CA ALA A 26 -2.47 0.34 13.83
C ALA A 26 -2.17 0.20 15.34
N TYR A 27 -3.05 0.65 16.25
CA TYR A 27 -2.77 0.65 17.69
C TYR A 27 -2.50 -0.74 18.29
N THR A 28 -3.10 -1.77 17.71
CA THR A 28 -2.92 -3.17 18.12
C THR A 28 -2.39 -4.02 16.96
N TYR A 29 -1.63 -3.39 16.07
CA TYR A 29 -0.96 -4.07 14.96
C TYR A 29 0.00 -5.12 15.50
N ASP A 30 -0.03 -6.31 14.89
CA ASP A 30 0.83 -7.44 15.23
C ASP A 30 1.54 -7.93 13.96
N GLU A 31 2.84 -7.63 13.88
CA GLU A 31 3.69 -7.98 12.74
C GLU A 31 3.77 -9.50 12.51
N SER A 32 3.55 -10.33 13.54
CA SER A 32 3.53 -11.80 13.37
C SER A 32 2.37 -12.29 12.50
N LYS A 33 1.39 -11.41 12.23
CA LYS A 33 0.21 -11.69 11.39
C LYS A 33 0.32 -11.10 9.99
N ASP A 34 1.48 -10.56 9.63
CA ASP A 34 1.76 -10.12 8.28
C ASP A 34 1.80 -11.31 7.32
N VAL A 35 1.08 -11.18 6.21
CA VAL A 35 1.11 -12.11 5.07
C VAL A 35 2.14 -11.66 4.06
N VAL A 36 2.22 -10.35 3.84
CA VAL A 36 3.14 -9.70 2.92
C VAL A 36 3.60 -8.39 3.55
N ARG A 37 4.89 -8.11 3.46
CA ARG A 37 5.52 -6.84 3.80
C ARG A 37 6.50 -6.49 2.69
N VAL A 38 6.23 -5.40 1.97
CA VAL A 38 7.03 -5.00 0.81
C VAL A 38 7.34 -3.51 0.87
N SER A 39 8.59 -3.15 0.59
CA SER A 39 9.00 -1.75 0.43
C SER A 39 9.01 -1.39 -1.04
N VAL A 40 8.34 -0.29 -1.38
CA VAL A 40 8.24 0.24 -2.74
C VAL A 40 8.68 1.71 -2.76
N PRO A 41 9.40 2.16 -3.80
CA PRO A 41 9.89 3.53 -3.86
C PRO A 41 8.75 4.53 -4.07
N VAL A 42 8.90 5.72 -3.47
CA VAL A 42 8.03 6.86 -3.72
C VAL A 42 8.26 7.42 -5.12
N LYS A 43 7.16 7.65 -5.84
CA LYS A 43 7.12 8.35 -7.12
C LYS A 43 6.50 9.74 -6.90
N PRO A 44 7.20 10.83 -7.27
CA PRO A 44 6.64 12.17 -7.16
C PRO A 44 5.49 12.37 -8.15
N LEU A 45 4.48 13.13 -7.72
CA LEU A 45 3.35 13.55 -8.53
C LEU A 45 3.44 15.04 -8.86
N THR A 46 3.01 15.40 -10.07
CA THR A 46 2.91 16.80 -10.52
C THR A 46 1.66 17.50 -9.97
N THR A 47 0.63 16.73 -9.62
CA THR A 47 -0.63 17.20 -9.04
C THR A 47 -0.82 16.65 -7.64
N VAL A 48 -1.37 17.46 -6.74
CA VAL A 48 -1.65 17.05 -5.35
C VAL A 48 -2.87 16.11 -5.30
N VAL A 49 -2.74 15.03 -4.54
CA VAL A 49 -3.82 14.11 -4.19
C VAL A 49 -4.22 14.37 -2.74
N GLU A 50 -5.26 15.20 -2.53
CA GLU A 50 -5.67 15.65 -1.20
C GLU A 50 -6.14 14.51 -0.28
N ALA A 51 -7.03 13.66 -0.81
CA ALA A 51 -7.53 12.48 -0.10
C ALA A 51 -6.73 11.25 -0.50
N LEU A 52 -6.30 10.44 0.48
CA LEU A 52 -5.64 9.16 0.21
C LEU A 52 -6.49 8.34 -0.77
N ALA A 53 -5.91 8.07 -1.94
CA ALA A 53 -6.57 7.37 -3.03
C ALA A 53 -5.87 6.04 -3.29
N ILE A 54 -6.67 5.01 -3.55
CA ILE A 54 -6.19 3.66 -3.86
C ILE A 54 -6.91 3.18 -5.11
N THR A 55 -6.15 2.73 -6.11
CA THR A 55 -6.69 2.19 -7.36
C THR A 55 -5.85 1.03 -7.87
N PHE A 56 -6.37 0.33 -8.87
CA PHE A 56 -5.65 -0.74 -9.57
C PHE A 56 -5.53 -0.41 -11.05
N THR A 57 -4.36 -0.69 -11.62
CA THR A 57 -4.14 -0.64 -13.07
C THR A 57 -3.77 -2.04 -13.58
N PRO A 58 -4.33 -2.52 -14.69
CA PRO A 58 -3.96 -3.83 -15.23
C PRO A 58 -2.47 -3.92 -15.58
N ASN A 59 -1.86 -5.07 -15.33
CA ASN A 59 -0.51 -5.40 -15.80
C ASN A 59 -0.52 -6.77 -16.52
N ALA A 60 0.58 -7.16 -17.16
CA ALA A 60 0.66 -8.38 -17.96
C ALA A 60 0.37 -9.69 -17.18
N SER A 61 0.45 -9.68 -15.85
CA SER A 61 0.32 -10.86 -15.00
C SER A 61 -0.65 -10.67 -13.81
N GLY A 62 -1.52 -9.66 -13.88
CA GLY A 62 -2.34 -9.22 -12.76
C GLY A 62 -2.62 -7.72 -12.80
N ALA A 63 -2.29 -7.01 -11.71
CA ALA A 63 -2.52 -5.58 -11.59
C ALA A 63 -1.48 -4.88 -10.71
N ASN A 64 -1.30 -3.59 -10.89
CA ASN A 64 -0.54 -2.73 -10.00
C ASN A 64 -1.50 -1.99 -9.07
N LEU A 65 -1.34 -2.18 -7.77
CA LEU A 65 -1.99 -1.37 -6.74
C LEU A 65 -1.26 -0.03 -6.67
N ILE A 66 -1.97 1.07 -6.92
CA ILE A 66 -1.43 2.42 -6.83
C ILE A 66 -2.05 3.09 -5.61
N ILE A 67 -1.20 3.63 -4.75
CA ILE A 67 -1.61 4.43 -3.58
C ILE A 67 -1.05 5.84 -3.77
N GLY A 68 -1.91 6.85 -3.71
CA GLY A 68 -1.54 8.26 -3.89
C GLY A 68 -1.99 9.13 -2.72
N TRP A 69 -1.11 10.03 -2.26
CA TRP A 69 -1.40 11.03 -1.25
C TRP A 69 -0.40 12.20 -1.33
N ASP A 70 -0.90 13.42 -1.16
CA ASP A 70 -0.16 14.66 -1.38
C ASP A 70 0.54 14.65 -2.76
N LYS A 71 1.84 14.95 -2.84
CA LYS A 71 2.63 14.91 -4.09
C LYS A 71 3.36 13.59 -4.27
N THR A 72 2.87 12.51 -3.67
CA THR A 72 3.54 11.20 -3.67
C THR A 72 2.61 10.10 -4.12
N SER A 73 3.18 9.09 -4.76
CA SER A 73 2.51 7.83 -5.06
C SER A 73 3.46 6.66 -4.91
N VAL A 74 2.91 5.49 -4.63
CA VAL A 74 3.64 4.22 -4.65
C VAL A 74 2.88 3.19 -5.45
N GLU A 75 3.62 2.24 -6.01
CA GLU A 75 3.08 1.20 -6.87
C GLU A 75 3.53 -0.17 -6.38
N VAL A 76 2.57 -1.03 -6.05
CA VAL A 76 2.80 -2.41 -5.60
C VAL A 76 2.30 -3.37 -6.68
N PRO A 77 3.20 -4.13 -7.34
CA PRO A 77 2.79 -5.13 -8.32
C PRO A 77 2.12 -6.33 -7.63
N VAL A 78 0.93 -6.70 -8.10
CA VAL A 78 0.16 -7.85 -7.64
C VAL A 78 0.03 -8.84 -8.79
N THR A 79 0.53 -10.05 -8.59
CA THR A 79 0.42 -11.15 -9.55
C THR A 79 -0.72 -12.07 -9.15
N ILE A 80 -1.56 -12.43 -10.12
CA ILE A 80 -2.63 -13.42 -9.95
C ILE A 80 -2.16 -14.70 -10.64
N LYS A 81 -2.19 -15.82 -9.92
CA LYS A 81 -1.89 -17.16 -10.48
C LYS A 81 -3.17 -17.88 -10.88
#